data_AF-A0A9P8ASA7-F1
#
_entry.id   AF-A0A9P8ASA7-F1
#
_cell.length_a   1.000
_cell.length_b   1.000
_cell.length_c   1.000
_cell.angle_alpha   90.00
_cell.angle_beta   90.00
_cell.angle_gamma   90.00
#
_symmetry.space_group_name_H-M   'P 1'
#
loop_
_entity.id
_entity.type
_entity.pdbx_description
1 polymer ?
#
loop_
_entity_poly.entity_id
_entity_poly.type
_entity_poly.pdbx_seq_one_letter_code
_entity_poly.pdbx_strand_id
1 'polypeptide(L)'
;MNSLYTSGVRQTNSIQADLERLRDGDVSASLLGQISASLAAMHRTIDDYDSMAKREIIKAKQEKAQMRVQKFRTDYSELHTQFDRLKAEATAQKEADQRAELISSSGTPYSPSDARRRFQNTPSTSQLHPGLRPESQVSESPFRGVSPQPGFGSREQHALDEHTFIQNTENRLDEFLAQGRQVLDNLVDQRNMLKGTQRRLLDAANTLGLSRDVIGWIERRSTQDMYIFAAGAVFTFFCFYLIWRYLG
;
A
#
# COMPACT_ATOMS: atom_id res chain seq x y z
N MET A 1 -15.51 15.62 -15.84
CA MET A 1 -15.84 14.19 -16.02
C MET A 1 -15.14 13.55 -17.22
N ASN A 2 -15.36 13.98 -18.47
CA ASN A 2 -14.73 13.28 -19.62
C ASN A 2 -13.18 13.26 -19.58
N SER A 3 -12.53 14.34 -19.15
CA SER A 3 -11.07 14.38 -18.98
C SER A 3 -10.55 13.35 -17.98
N LEU A 4 -11.19 13.24 -16.81
CA LEU A 4 -10.85 12.25 -15.78
C LEU A 4 -11.07 10.82 -16.28
N TYR A 5 -12.15 10.56 -17.02
CA TYR A 5 -12.38 9.25 -17.63
C TYR A 5 -11.23 8.88 -18.61
N THR A 6 -10.86 9.79 -19.50
CA THR A 6 -9.74 9.56 -20.43
C THR A 6 -8.40 9.42 -19.70
N SER A 7 -8.21 10.11 -18.57
CA SER A 7 -7.04 9.93 -17.72
C SER A 7 -7.03 8.54 -17.07
N GLY A 8 -8.14 8.10 -16.49
CA GLY A 8 -8.26 6.78 -15.86
C GLY A 8 -8.03 5.65 -16.85
N VAL A 9 -8.58 5.75 -18.07
CA VAL A 9 -8.30 4.77 -19.14
C VAL A 9 -6.83 4.73 -19.51
N ARG A 10 -6.16 5.89 -19.65
CA ARG A 10 -4.72 5.94 -19.94
C ARG A 10 -3.89 5.32 -18.82
N GLN A 11 -4.21 5.62 -17.57
CA GLN A 11 -3.54 5.04 -16.40
C GLN A 11 -3.73 3.52 -16.33
N THR A 12 -4.94 3.03 -16.62
CA THR A 12 -5.22 1.59 -16.69
C THR A 12 -4.33 0.91 -17.73
N ASN A 13 -4.27 1.47 -18.94
CA ASN A 13 -3.44 0.92 -20.03
C ASN A 13 -1.93 0.98 -19.71
N SER A 14 -1.45 2.05 -19.07
CA SER A 14 -0.04 2.14 -18.68
C SER A 14 0.31 1.13 -17.60
N ILE A 15 -0.55 0.93 -16.60
CA ILE A 15 -0.34 -0.07 -15.54
C ILE A 15 -0.34 -1.47 -16.15
N GLN A 16 -1.24 -1.78 -17.09
CA GLN A 16 -1.25 -3.06 -17.79
C GLN A 16 0.06 -3.31 -18.56
N ALA A 17 0.55 -2.31 -19.29
CA ALA A 17 1.81 -2.41 -20.00
C ALA A 17 2.99 -2.62 -19.05
N ASP A 18 3.03 -1.89 -17.92
CA ASP A 18 4.09 -2.06 -16.92
C ASP A 18 4.01 -3.42 -16.20
N LEU A 19 2.81 -3.95 -15.95
CA LEU A 19 2.60 -5.31 -15.41
C LEU A 19 3.05 -6.39 -16.40
N GLU A 20 2.85 -6.17 -17.69
CA GLU A 20 3.31 -7.09 -18.74
C GLU A 20 4.83 -7.15 -18.76
N ARG A 21 5.52 -6.01 -18.63
CA ARG A 21 6.99 -5.96 -18.49
C ARG A 21 7.48 -6.69 -17.24
N LEU A 22 6.75 -6.55 -16.12
CA LEU A 22 7.07 -7.28 -14.89
C LEU A 22 6.89 -8.79 -15.07
N ARG A 23 5.84 -9.21 -15.80
CA ARG A 23 5.58 -10.62 -16.14
C ARG A 23 6.65 -11.21 -17.06
N ASP A 24 7.20 -10.40 -17.98
CA ASP A 24 8.28 -10.80 -18.88
C ASP A 24 9.65 -10.92 -18.17
N GLY A 25 9.71 -10.63 -16.87
CA GLY A 25 10.88 -10.84 -16.01
C GLY A 25 11.68 -9.58 -15.68
N ASP A 26 11.23 -8.39 -16.10
CA ASP A 26 11.85 -7.11 -15.71
C ASP A 26 11.45 -6.74 -14.27
N VAL A 27 12.09 -7.39 -13.29
CA VAL A 27 11.88 -7.10 -11.85
C VAL A 27 12.86 -6.05 -11.36
N SER A 28 12.82 -4.87 -11.98
CA SER A 28 13.58 -3.70 -11.56
C SER A 28 12.87 -2.95 -10.43
N ALA A 29 13.64 -2.45 -9.45
CA ALA A 29 13.11 -1.66 -8.34
C ALA A 29 12.40 -0.39 -8.83
N SER A 30 12.91 0.20 -9.93
CA SER A 30 12.31 1.35 -10.61
C SER A 30 10.93 1.03 -11.19
N LEU A 31 10.77 -0.11 -11.88
CA LEU A 31 9.49 -0.52 -12.44
C LEU A 31 8.47 -0.83 -11.34
N LEU A 32 8.87 -1.54 -10.29
CA LEU A 32 8.03 -1.78 -9.12
C LEU A 32 7.56 -0.47 -8.46
N GLY A 33 8.47 0.51 -8.34
CA GLY A 33 8.16 1.84 -7.86
C GLY A 33 7.18 2.58 -8.78
N GLN A 34 7.40 2.56 -10.09
CA GLN A 34 6.54 3.18 -11.09
C GLN A 34 5.12 2.59 -11.08
N ILE A 35 4.99 1.26 -11.01
CA ILE A 35 3.68 0.59 -10.92
C ILE A 35 2.97 0.98 -9.62
N SER A 36 3.69 0.98 -8.48
CA SER A 36 3.09 1.38 -7.20
C SER A 36 2.60 2.84 -7.20
N ALA A 37 3.37 3.76 -7.80
CA ALA A 37 3.01 5.16 -7.91
C ALA A 37 1.82 5.37 -8.86
N SER A 38 1.79 4.66 -9.99
CA SER A 38 0.69 4.74 -10.96
C SER A 38 -0.61 4.14 -10.42
N LEU A 39 -0.55 3.05 -9.65
CA LEU A 39 -1.70 2.52 -8.90
C LEU A 39 -2.25 3.55 -7.90
N ALA A 40 -1.38 4.19 -7.11
CA ALA A 40 -1.80 5.23 -6.17
C ALA A 40 -2.42 6.45 -6.89
N ALA A 41 -1.87 6.84 -8.04
CA ALA A 41 -2.44 7.89 -8.88
C ALA A 41 -3.82 7.48 -9.43
N MET A 42 -3.97 6.24 -9.91
CA MET A 42 -5.24 5.70 -10.39
C MET A 42 -6.30 5.71 -9.30
N HIS A 43 -5.97 5.27 -8.08
CA HIS A 43 -6.88 5.34 -6.94
C HIS A 43 -7.39 6.77 -6.69
N ARG A 44 -6.51 7.77 -6.71
CA ARG A 44 -6.90 9.18 -6.57
C ARG A 44 -7.84 9.62 -7.69
N THR A 45 -7.56 9.25 -8.95
CA THR A 45 -8.47 9.61 -10.06
C THR A 45 -9.85 8.96 -9.95
N ILE A 46 -9.94 7.74 -9.41
CA ILE A 46 -11.21 7.04 -9.16
C ILE A 46 -12.01 7.79 -8.10
N ASP A 47 -11.37 8.19 -7.00
CA ASP A 47 -12.02 8.96 -5.93
C ASP A 47 -12.50 10.33 -6.42
N ASP A 48 -11.69 11.02 -7.22
CA ASP A 48 -12.07 12.29 -7.85
C ASP A 48 -13.24 12.09 -8.82
N TYR A 49 -13.22 11.02 -9.63
CA TYR A 49 -14.30 10.70 -10.56
C TYR A 49 -15.60 10.33 -9.84
N ASP A 50 -15.53 9.57 -8.74
CA ASP A 50 -16.69 9.24 -7.87
C ASP A 50 -17.27 10.50 -7.23
N SER A 51 -16.43 11.43 -6.77
CA SER A 51 -16.89 12.71 -6.23
C SER A 51 -17.63 13.56 -7.28
N MET A 52 -17.16 13.57 -8.53
CA MET A 52 -17.85 14.25 -9.63
C MET A 52 -19.15 13.55 -10.01
N ALA A 53 -19.18 12.21 -10.01
CA ALA A 53 -20.36 11.42 -10.32
C ALA A 53 -21.48 11.69 -9.30
N LYS A 54 -21.15 11.79 -8.00
CA LYS A 54 -22.12 12.11 -6.94
C LYS A 54 -22.69 13.54 -7.05
N ARG A 55 -21.90 14.48 -7.58
CA ARG A 55 -22.31 15.89 -7.78
C ARG A 55 -23.08 16.13 -9.08
N GLU A 56 -23.16 15.14 -9.97
CA GLU A 56 -23.88 15.27 -11.23
C GLU A 56 -25.40 15.32 -10.99
N ILE A 57 -26.05 16.39 -11.49
CA ILE A 57 -27.47 16.66 -11.27
C ILE A 57 -28.34 15.84 -12.23
N ILE A 58 -27.83 15.52 -13.42
CA ILE A 58 -28.57 14.77 -14.43
C ILE A 58 -28.48 13.27 -14.12
N LYS A 59 -29.59 12.69 -13.64
CA LYS A 59 -29.68 11.27 -13.20
C LYS A 59 -29.12 10.27 -14.22
N ALA A 60 -29.45 10.41 -15.51
CA ALA A 60 -28.92 9.52 -16.55
C ALA A 60 -27.39 9.63 -16.74
N LYS A 61 -26.80 10.82 -16.58
CA LYS A 61 -25.34 11.00 -16.63
C LYS A 61 -24.68 10.51 -15.34
N GLN A 62 -25.34 10.70 -14.20
CA GLN A 62 -24.90 10.18 -12.91
C GLN A 62 -24.82 8.66 -12.91
N GLU A 63 -25.86 7.95 -13.38
CA GLU A 63 -25.87 6.48 -13.48
C GLU A 63 -24.74 5.98 -14.39
N LYS A 64 -24.55 6.61 -15.56
CA LYS A 64 -23.43 6.28 -16.46
C LYS A 64 -22.06 6.54 -15.82
N ALA A 65 -21.92 7.62 -15.06
CA ALA A 65 -20.69 7.93 -14.35
C ALA A 65 -20.44 6.91 -13.22
N GLN A 66 -21.47 6.52 -12.46
CA GLN A 66 -21.38 5.51 -11.41
C GLN A 66 -20.99 4.12 -11.97
N MET A 67 -21.55 3.71 -13.11
CA MET A 67 -21.12 2.47 -13.78
C MET A 67 -19.64 2.52 -14.17
N ARG A 68 -19.15 3.66 -14.65
CA ARG A 68 -17.73 3.85 -14.97
C ARG A 68 -16.85 3.82 -13.72
N VAL A 69 -17.28 4.42 -12.62
CA VAL A 69 -16.58 4.33 -11.31
C VAL A 69 -16.49 2.88 -10.86
N GLN A 70 -17.58 2.13 -10.92
CA GLN A 70 -17.58 0.71 -10.55
C GLN A 70 -16.60 -0.08 -11.41
N LYS A 71 -16.63 0.12 -12.73
CA LYS A 71 -15.66 -0.50 -13.64
C LYS A 71 -14.22 -0.19 -13.22
N PHE A 72 -13.87 1.07 -13.03
CA PHE A 72 -12.51 1.42 -12.62
C PHE A 72 -12.12 0.86 -11.25
N ARG A 73 -13.07 0.71 -10.30
CA ARG A 73 -12.80 0.05 -9.01
C ARG A 73 -12.49 -1.43 -9.18
N THR A 74 -13.26 -2.13 -10.02
CA THR A 74 -12.99 -3.53 -10.37
C THR A 74 -11.63 -3.66 -11.05
N ASP A 75 -11.36 -2.85 -12.08
CA ASP A 75 -10.10 -2.84 -12.81
C ASP A 75 -8.92 -2.56 -11.85
N TYR A 76 -9.05 -1.57 -10.95
CA TYR A 76 -8.03 -1.28 -9.94
C TYR A 76 -7.76 -2.47 -9.02
N SER A 77 -8.81 -3.13 -8.51
CA SER A 77 -8.65 -4.28 -7.60
C SER A 77 -7.96 -5.46 -8.29
N GLU A 78 -8.26 -5.68 -9.57
CA GLU A 78 -7.63 -6.71 -10.38
C GLU A 78 -6.15 -6.40 -10.62
N LEU A 79 -5.84 -5.18 -11.10
CA LEU A 79 -4.46 -4.74 -11.34
C LEU A 79 -3.60 -4.77 -10.07
N HIS A 80 -4.17 -4.35 -8.94
CA HIS A 80 -3.47 -4.40 -7.65
C HIS A 80 -3.18 -5.85 -7.22
N THR A 81 -4.15 -6.75 -7.39
CA THR A 81 -3.97 -8.18 -7.07
C THR A 81 -2.93 -8.82 -7.98
N GLN A 82 -2.94 -8.50 -9.28
CA GLN A 82 -1.93 -8.97 -10.23
C GLN A 82 -0.53 -8.48 -9.87
N PHE A 83 -0.41 -7.19 -9.52
CA PHE A 83 0.86 -6.62 -9.07
C PHE A 83 1.40 -7.32 -7.82
N ASP A 84 0.58 -7.50 -6.80
CA ASP A 84 1.00 -8.17 -5.55
C ASP A 84 1.44 -9.61 -5.79
N ARG A 85 0.72 -10.32 -6.67
CA ARG A 85 1.08 -11.69 -7.06
C ARG A 85 2.42 -11.75 -7.79
N LEU A 86 2.61 -10.93 -8.82
CA LEU A 86 3.86 -10.88 -9.59
C LEU A 86 5.03 -10.44 -8.72
N LYS A 87 4.82 -9.48 -7.82
CA LYS A 87 5.82 -9.03 -6.86
C LYS A 87 6.21 -10.16 -5.91
N ALA A 88 5.24 -10.92 -5.39
CA ALA A 88 5.52 -12.06 -4.52
C ALA A 88 6.30 -13.18 -5.23
N GLU A 89 5.94 -13.49 -6.48
CA GLU A 89 6.65 -14.46 -7.32
C GLU A 89 8.09 -14.03 -7.58
N ALA A 90 8.29 -12.75 -7.90
CA ALA A 90 9.61 -12.18 -8.12
C ALA A 90 10.49 -12.17 -6.86
N THR A 91 9.92 -11.87 -5.68
CA THR A 91 10.65 -11.98 -4.42
C THR A 91 11.00 -13.42 -4.09
N ALA A 92 10.08 -14.36 -4.32
CA ALA A 92 10.32 -15.78 -4.08
C ALA A 92 11.40 -16.36 -4.99
N GLN A 93 11.45 -15.96 -6.27
CA GLN A 93 12.53 -16.34 -7.19
C GLN A 93 13.89 -15.82 -6.70
N LYS A 94 13.98 -14.54 -6.33
CA LYS A 94 15.22 -13.97 -5.77
C LYS A 94 15.68 -14.69 -4.51
N GLU A 95 14.75 -15.05 -3.62
CA GLU A 95 15.06 -15.83 -2.42
C GLU A 95 15.53 -17.26 -2.75
N ALA A 96 14.91 -17.90 -3.74
CA ALA A 96 15.30 -19.23 -4.21
C ALA A 96 16.70 -19.23 -4.84
N ASP A 97 17.03 -18.23 -5.65
CA ASP A 97 18.35 -18.06 -6.26
C ASP A 97 19.42 -17.84 -5.20
N GLN A 98 19.18 -16.95 -4.23
CA GLN A 98 20.07 -16.76 -3.08
C GLN A 98 20.28 -18.06 -2.29
N ARG A 99 19.22 -18.84 -2.09
CA ARG A 99 19.31 -20.15 -1.43
C ARG A 99 20.12 -21.16 -2.26
N ALA A 100 19.99 -21.15 -3.58
CA ALA A 100 20.74 -22.03 -4.48
C ALA A 100 22.23 -21.68 -4.51
N GLU A 101 22.62 -20.41 -4.43
CA GLU A 101 24.02 -19.97 -4.28
C GLU A 101 24.63 -20.44 -2.94
N LEU A 102 23.86 -20.45 -1.86
CA LEU A 102 24.30 -20.96 -0.56
C LEU A 102 24.47 -22.50 -0.54
N ILE A 103 23.67 -23.22 -1.33
CA ILE A 103 23.76 -24.70 -1.44
C ILE A 103 24.90 -25.11 -2.40
N SER A 104 25.10 -24.37 -3.49
CA SER A 104 26.20 -24.66 -4.43
C SER A 104 27.57 -24.32 -3.86
N SER A 105 27.69 -23.28 -3.03
CA SER A 105 28.94 -22.98 -2.29
C SER A 105 29.31 -24.00 -1.21
N SER A 106 28.35 -24.80 -0.72
CA SER A 106 28.61 -25.92 0.22
C SER A 106 28.96 -27.24 -0.47
N GLY A 107 29.01 -27.28 -1.81
CA GLY A 107 29.32 -28.46 -2.62
C GLY A 107 30.79 -28.64 -3.02
N THR A 108 31.72 -27.76 -2.61
CA THR A 108 33.15 -28.02 -2.83
C THR A 108 33.63 -29.12 -1.89
N PRO A 109 34.10 -30.28 -2.39
CA PRO A 109 34.60 -31.34 -1.54
C PRO A 109 35.87 -30.84 -0.84
N TYR A 110 35.74 -30.60 0.45
CA TYR A 110 36.84 -30.28 1.35
C TYR A 110 37.94 -31.34 1.24
N SER A 111 39.16 -30.88 0.99
CA SER A 111 40.41 -31.57 1.33
C SER A 111 40.33 -32.07 2.78
N PRO A 112 40.77 -33.30 3.10
CA PRO A 112 40.39 -34.07 4.31
C PRO A 112 40.95 -33.55 5.66
N SER A 113 41.35 -32.28 5.74
CA SER A 113 42.03 -31.73 6.92
C SER A 113 41.08 -31.16 8.00
N ASP A 114 39.80 -30.92 7.69
CA ASP A 114 38.95 -30.05 8.53
C ASP A 114 37.85 -30.77 9.34
N ALA A 115 37.89 -32.11 9.40
CA ALA A 115 36.89 -32.92 10.09
C ALA A 115 36.85 -32.77 11.63
N ARG A 116 37.74 -31.95 12.23
CA ARG A 116 37.79 -31.76 13.69
C ARG A 116 36.97 -30.59 14.24
N ARG A 117 36.34 -29.76 13.40
CA ARG A 117 35.51 -28.64 13.88
C ARG A 117 34.02 -28.96 14.04
N ARG A 118 33.60 -30.23 13.87
CA ARG A 118 32.19 -30.65 13.81
C ARG A 118 31.51 -30.91 15.17
N PHE A 119 32.23 -30.88 16.29
CA PHE A 119 31.65 -31.10 17.62
C PHE A 119 31.75 -29.86 18.50
N GLN A 120 30.89 -28.87 18.30
CA GLN A 120 30.40 -28.09 19.43
C GLN A 120 28.99 -27.54 19.15
N ASN A 121 28.05 -28.05 19.93
CA ASN A 121 26.61 -27.81 19.91
C ASN A 121 26.25 -26.39 20.39
N THR A 122 25.20 -25.82 19.80
CA THR A 122 24.58 -24.50 20.09
C THR A 122 24.01 -24.37 21.51
N PRO A 123 23.82 -23.13 22.02
CA PRO A 123 22.47 -22.59 22.00
C PRO A 123 22.36 -21.15 21.46
N SER A 124 21.16 -20.83 21.02
CA SER A 124 20.66 -19.56 20.46
C SER A 124 21.03 -18.33 21.28
N THR A 125 21.59 -17.31 20.63
CA THR A 125 21.29 -15.87 20.83
C THR A 125 22.06 -15.04 19.79
N SER A 126 21.37 -14.05 19.24
CA SER A 126 21.86 -12.97 18.36
C SER A 126 23.32 -12.59 18.58
N GLN A 127 24.17 -12.67 17.54
CA GLN A 127 25.54 -12.18 17.61
C GLN A 127 25.65 -10.76 17.08
N LEU A 128 25.54 -9.82 18.01
CA LEU A 128 26.38 -8.62 17.98
C LEU A 128 27.85 -9.04 18.12
N HIS A 129 28.71 -8.50 17.25
CA HIS A 129 30.13 -8.19 17.46
C HIS A 129 31.13 -9.33 17.81
N PRO A 130 32.13 -9.62 16.96
CA PRO A 130 33.29 -10.47 17.31
C PRO A 130 34.35 -9.83 18.25
N GLY A 131 34.07 -8.66 18.85
CA GLY A 131 35.11 -7.80 19.46
C GLY A 131 35.42 -8.02 20.94
N LEU A 132 34.72 -8.90 21.66
CA LEU A 132 34.87 -9.03 23.11
C LEU A 132 34.90 -10.50 23.54
N ARG A 133 36.06 -11.14 23.42
CA ARG A 133 36.34 -12.39 24.13
C ARG A 133 37.79 -12.38 24.62
N PRO A 134 38.05 -12.55 25.93
CA PRO A 134 39.41 -12.52 26.46
C PRO A 134 40.12 -13.87 26.25
N GLU A 135 41.40 -13.73 25.87
CA GLU A 135 42.53 -14.57 26.21
C GLU A 135 42.73 -15.98 25.61
N SER A 136 43.99 -16.17 25.20
CA SER A 136 44.80 -17.40 25.22
C SER A 136 44.73 -18.38 24.04
N GLN A 137 45.65 -18.22 23.07
CA GLN A 137 46.92 -18.97 23.00
C GLN A 137 47.59 -18.74 21.62
N VAL A 138 48.31 -17.62 21.49
CA VAL A 138 49.34 -17.48 20.45
C VAL A 138 50.65 -17.92 21.08
N SER A 139 51.22 -19.02 20.58
CA SER A 139 52.52 -19.50 21.02
C SER A 139 53.61 -18.62 20.38
N GLU A 140 53.99 -17.54 21.06
CA GLU A 140 55.13 -16.69 20.70
C GLU A 140 56.43 -17.35 21.17
N SER A 141 57.18 -17.95 20.23
CA SER A 141 58.59 -18.27 20.45
C SER A 141 59.45 -17.31 19.63
N PRO A 142 60.29 -16.47 20.25
CA PRO A 142 61.05 -15.42 19.56
C PRO A 142 62.34 -15.91 18.88
N PHE A 143 62.57 -17.23 18.81
CA PHE A 143 63.81 -17.83 18.28
C PHE A 143 63.64 -18.69 17.02
N ARG A 144 62.48 -18.68 16.35
CA ARG A 144 62.32 -19.44 15.11
C ARG A 144 62.77 -18.61 13.91
N GLY A 145 63.99 -18.88 13.45
CA GLY A 145 64.60 -18.27 12.27
C GLY A 145 63.81 -18.48 10.97
N VAL A 146 64.15 -17.63 10.00
CA VAL A 146 63.61 -17.52 8.64
C VAL A 146 63.34 -18.90 8.03
N SER A 147 62.07 -19.28 7.95
CA SER A 147 61.58 -20.27 7.00
C SER A 147 60.62 -19.55 6.05
N PRO A 148 60.80 -19.68 4.71
CA PRO A 148 59.91 -19.05 3.76
C PRO A 148 58.58 -19.82 3.76
N GLN A 149 57.66 -19.41 4.62
CA GLN A 149 56.33 -20.00 4.74
C GLN A 149 55.34 -19.17 3.87
N PRO A 150 54.55 -19.80 2.99
CA PRO A 150 53.63 -19.13 2.05
C PRO A 150 52.35 -18.61 2.73
N GLY A 151 52.48 -17.94 3.88
CA GLY A 151 51.35 -17.53 4.73
C GLY A 151 50.98 -16.04 4.69
N PHE A 152 51.71 -15.22 3.94
CA PHE A 152 51.43 -13.78 3.83
C PHE A 152 50.15 -13.47 3.03
N GLY A 153 49.75 -14.34 2.10
CA GLY A 153 48.54 -14.14 1.30
C GLY A 153 47.23 -14.19 2.11
N SER A 154 47.17 -14.96 3.21
CA SER A 154 45.92 -15.16 3.95
C SER A 154 45.48 -13.92 4.74
N ARG A 155 46.39 -13.04 5.15
CA ARG A 155 46.06 -11.81 5.89
C ARG A 155 45.62 -10.68 4.95
N GLU A 156 46.27 -10.56 3.80
CA GLU A 156 45.86 -9.63 2.74
C GLU A 156 44.52 -10.03 2.11
N GLN A 157 44.30 -11.32 1.88
CA GLN A 157 43.00 -11.84 1.40
C GLN A 157 41.88 -11.51 2.39
N HIS A 158 42.11 -11.67 3.71
CA HIS A 158 41.10 -11.31 4.72
C HIS A 158 40.76 -9.82 4.71
N ALA A 159 41.75 -8.93 4.53
CA ALA A 159 41.51 -7.50 4.47
C ALA A 159 40.73 -7.07 3.20
N LEU A 160 40.98 -7.73 2.07
CA LEU A 160 40.25 -7.48 0.81
C LEU A 160 38.81 -8.01 0.88
N ASP A 161 38.61 -9.17 1.49
CA ASP A 161 37.29 -9.75 1.72
C ASP A 161 36.46 -8.88 2.69
N GLU A 162 37.08 -8.38 3.76
CA GLU A 162 36.44 -7.43 4.70
C GLU A 162 36.04 -6.13 4.00
N HIS A 163 36.91 -5.56 3.17
CA HIS A 163 36.61 -4.33 2.45
C HIS A 163 35.46 -4.53 1.45
N THR A 164 35.45 -5.68 0.75
CA THR A 164 34.40 -6.04 -0.20
C THR A 164 33.06 -6.28 0.52
N PHE A 165 33.11 -6.93 1.69
CA PHE A 165 31.95 -7.13 2.54
C PHE A 165 31.37 -5.80 3.06
N ILE A 166 32.23 -4.87 3.50
CA ILE A 166 31.80 -3.54 3.99
C ILE A 166 31.12 -2.76 2.87
N GLN A 167 31.73 -2.70 1.68
CA GLN A 167 31.15 -1.99 0.54
C GLN A 167 29.80 -2.58 0.08
N ASN A 168 29.71 -3.91 0.02
CA ASN A 168 28.45 -4.59 -0.31
C ASN A 168 27.37 -4.37 0.75
N THR A 169 27.78 -4.26 2.02
CA THR A 169 26.86 -3.99 3.13
C THR A 169 26.36 -2.54 3.09
N GLU A 170 27.25 -1.57 2.82
CA GLU A 170 26.89 -0.16 2.66
C GLU A 170 25.83 0.01 1.56
N ASN A 171 26.08 -0.54 0.37
CA ASN A 171 25.13 -0.47 -0.75
C ASN A 171 23.77 -1.11 -0.42
N ARG A 172 23.76 -2.23 0.32
CA ARG A 172 22.52 -2.89 0.74
C ARG A 172 21.77 -2.13 1.83
N LEU A 173 22.50 -1.49 2.75
CA LEU A 173 21.89 -0.65 3.79
C LEU A 173 21.24 0.58 3.17
N ASP A 174 21.90 1.21 2.20
CA ASP A 174 21.35 2.35 1.47
C ASP A 174 20.09 1.99 0.70
N GLU A 175 20.07 0.84 0.01
CA GLU A 175 18.87 0.31 -0.65
C GLU A 175 17.73 0.06 0.35
N PHE A 176 18.01 -0.56 1.50
CA PHE A 176 17.02 -0.79 2.54
C PHE A 176 16.51 0.51 3.16
N LEU A 177 17.37 1.52 3.31
CA LEU A 177 17.02 2.80 3.88
C LEU A 177 16.16 3.62 2.89
N ALA A 178 16.48 3.55 1.60
CA ALA A 178 15.66 4.11 0.53
C ALA A 178 14.28 3.44 0.47
N GLN A 179 14.25 2.10 0.52
CA GLN A 179 13.00 1.33 0.57
C GLN A 179 12.18 1.65 1.82
N GLY A 180 12.84 1.72 2.99
CA GLY A 180 12.22 2.07 4.27
C GLY A 180 11.61 3.47 4.26
N ARG A 181 12.31 4.44 3.66
CA ARG A 181 11.81 5.80 3.46
C ARG A 181 10.56 5.81 2.57
N GLN A 182 10.59 5.09 1.45
CA GLN A 182 9.43 5.00 0.55
C GLN A 182 8.22 4.36 1.24
N VAL A 183 8.43 3.34 2.08
CA VAL A 183 7.35 2.72 2.86
C VAL A 183 6.77 3.70 3.88
N LEU A 184 7.63 4.43 4.61
CA LEU A 184 7.20 5.45 5.57
C LEU A 184 6.42 6.58 4.88
N ASP A 185 6.88 7.06 3.73
CA ASP A 185 6.18 8.08 2.96
C ASP A 185 4.79 7.59 2.52
N ASN A 186 4.68 6.33 2.06
CA ASN A 186 3.38 5.72 1.75
C ASN A 186 2.46 5.61 2.98
N LEU A 187 2.99 5.23 4.14
CA LEU A 187 2.21 5.16 5.38
C LEU A 187 1.74 6.54 5.84
N VAL A 188 2.57 7.57 5.69
CA VAL A 188 2.20 8.97 5.98
C VAL A 188 1.09 9.44 5.04
N ASP A 189 1.20 9.13 3.74
CA ASP A 189 0.16 9.43 2.76
C ASP A 189 -1.16 8.71 3.06
N GLN A 190 -1.11 7.42 3.40
CA GLN A 190 -2.28 6.65 3.82
C GLN A 190 -2.93 7.23 5.07
N ARG A 191 -2.14 7.66 6.07
CA ARG A 191 -2.64 8.33 7.27
C ARG A 191 -3.35 9.64 6.92
N ASN A 192 -2.81 10.43 6.01
CA ASN A 192 -3.43 11.69 5.57
C ASN A 192 -4.75 11.43 4.82
N MET A 193 -4.81 10.37 4.00
CA MET A 193 -6.04 9.91 3.35
C MET A 193 -7.10 9.50 4.39
N LEU A 194 -6.74 8.67 5.37
CA LEU A 194 -7.65 8.21 6.43
C LEU A 194 -8.24 9.38 7.22
N LYS A 195 -7.44 10.41 7.52
CA LYS A 195 -7.93 11.66 8.12
C LYS A 195 -8.94 12.38 7.21
N GLY A 196 -8.69 12.42 5.90
CA GLY A 196 -9.62 12.97 4.91
C GLY A 196 -10.95 12.22 4.88
N THR A 197 -10.89 10.88 4.89
CA THR A 197 -12.08 10.02 4.96
C THR A 197 -12.84 10.20 6.26
N GLN A 198 -12.16 10.26 7.40
CA GLN A 198 -12.78 10.52 8.70
C GLN A 198 -13.52 11.86 8.70
N ARG A 199 -12.90 12.94 8.19
CA ARG A 199 -13.55 14.25 8.05
C ARG A 199 -14.80 14.16 7.20
N ARG A 200 -14.72 13.53 6.02
CA ARG A 200 -15.88 13.33 5.13
C ARG A 200 -16.99 12.51 5.79
N LEU A 201 -16.65 11.51 6.60
CA LEU A 201 -17.62 10.69 7.32
C LEU A 201 -18.29 11.50 8.44
N LEU A 202 -17.54 12.34 9.15
CA LEU A 202 -18.07 13.28 10.14
C LEU A 202 -19.00 14.32 9.50
N ASP A 203 -18.61 14.86 8.33
CA ASP A 203 -19.44 15.78 7.55
C ASP A 203 -20.71 15.09 7.03
N ALA A 204 -20.60 13.84 6.56
CA ALA A 204 -21.74 13.02 6.16
C ALA A 204 -22.66 12.71 7.33
N ALA A 205 -22.11 12.40 8.52
CA ALA A 205 -22.89 12.16 9.73
C ALA A 205 -23.61 13.44 10.19
N ASN A 206 -22.96 14.59 10.15
CA ASN A 206 -23.58 15.88 10.45
C ASN A 206 -24.70 16.22 9.46
N THR A 207 -24.51 15.97 8.17
CA THR A 207 -25.54 16.21 7.14
C THR A 207 -26.68 15.21 7.18
N LEU A 208 -26.43 13.94 7.53
CA LEU A 208 -27.49 12.94 7.78
C LEU A 208 -28.27 13.23 9.06
N GLY A 209 -27.60 13.78 10.09
CA GLY A 209 -28.25 14.31 11.30
C GLY A 209 -29.20 15.46 10.97
N LEU A 210 -28.72 16.46 10.22
CA LEU A 210 -29.55 17.54 9.67
C LEU A 210 -30.66 17.02 8.73
N SER A 211 -30.40 15.96 7.95
CA SER A 211 -31.41 15.37 7.07
C SER A 211 -32.58 14.74 7.85
N ARG A 212 -32.35 14.20 9.06
CA ARG A 212 -33.44 13.71 9.92
C ARG A 212 -34.31 14.86 10.42
N ASP A 213 -33.71 15.99 10.78
CA ASP A 213 -34.44 17.19 11.17
C ASP A 213 -35.22 17.80 10.00
N VAL A 214 -34.64 17.81 8.80
CA VAL A 214 -35.33 18.22 7.56
C VAL A 214 -36.48 17.27 7.23
N ILE A 215 -36.31 15.95 7.40
CA ILE A 215 -37.39 14.96 7.23
C ILE A 215 -38.55 15.27 8.18
N GLY A 216 -38.26 15.55 9.45
CA GLY A 216 -39.28 15.87 10.45
C GLY A 216 -39.96 17.21 10.19
N TRP A 217 -39.23 18.20 9.67
CA TRP A 217 -39.78 19.50 9.28
C TRP A 217 -40.75 19.37 8.10
N ILE A 218 -40.46 18.51 7.12
CA ILE A 218 -41.34 18.21 5.99
C ILE A 218 -42.64 17.55 6.47
N GLU A 219 -42.55 16.58 7.39
CA GLU A 219 -43.73 15.90 7.94
C GLU A 219 -44.62 16.85 8.75
N ARG A 220 -44.02 17.77 9.53
CA ARG A 220 -44.75 18.84 10.24
C ARG A 220 -45.48 19.79 9.30
N ARG A 221 -44.88 20.12 8.15
CA ARG A 221 -45.52 20.98 7.15
C ARG A 221 -46.72 20.30 6.51
N SER A 222 -46.62 19.00 6.19
CA SER A 222 -47.73 18.23 5.63
C SER A 222 -48.90 18.10 6.60
N THR A 223 -48.62 17.87 7.88
CA THR A 223 -49.66 17.83 8.92
C THR A 223 -50.31 19.19 9.13
N GLN A 224 -49.53 20.28 9.15
CA GLN A 224 -50.08 21.64 9.22
C GLN A 224 -50.98 21.98 8.03
N ASP A 225 -50.60 21.58 6.82
CA ASP A 225 -51.39 21.79 5.61
C ASP A 225 -52.74 21.03 5.67
N MET A 226 -52.74 19.81 6.21
CA MET A 226 -53.97 19.06 6.47
C MET A 226 -54.91 19.78 7.44
N TYR A 227 -54.38 20.43 8.49
CA TYR A 227 -55.19 21.24 9.40
C TYR A 227 -55.76 22.49 8.74
N ILE A 228 -54.98 23.19 7.90
CA ILE A 228 -55.45 24.36 7.16
C ILE A 228 -56.58 23.97 6.20
N PHE A 229 -56.44 22.84 5.51
CA PHE A 229 -57.48 22.31 4.63
C PHE A 229 -58.76 21.97 5.42
N ALA A 230 -58.64 21.25 6.54
CA ALA A 230 -59.79 20.89 7.37
C ALA A 230 -60.51 22.13 7.93
N ALA A 231 -59.77 23.15 8.39
CA ALA A 231 -60.35 24.40 8.86
C ALA A 231 -61.11 25.15 7.75
N GLY A 232 -60.55 25.19 6.54
CA GLY A 232 -61.22 25.78 5.37
C GLY A 232 -62.51 25.03 4.99
N ALA A 233 -62.49 23.70 5.05
CA ALA A 233 -63.68 22.88 4.81
C ALA A 233 -64.79 23.16 5.84
N VAL A 234 -64.45 23.24 7.13
CA VAL A 234 -65.44 23.57 8.17
C VAL A 234 -66.01 24.99 7.99
N PHE A 235 -65.16 25.96 7.67
CA PHE A 235 -65.58 27.34 7.43
C PHE A 235 -66.55 27.46 6.25
N THR A 236 -66.26 26.76 5.15
CA THR A 236 -67.15 26.75 3.98
C THR A 236 -68.51 26.11 4.27
N PHE A 237 -68.54 24.99 5.03
CA PHE A 237 -69.82 24.43 5.52
C PHE A 237 -70.58 25.39 6.42
N PHE A 238 -69.89 26.11 7.30
CA PHE A 238 -70.52 27.11 8.17
C PHE A 238 -71.15 28.25 7.36
N CYS A 239 -70.47 28.74 6.32
CA CYS A 239 -71.04 29.74 5.42
C CYS A 239 -72.30 29.24 4.70
N PHE A 240 -72.30 28.00 4.21
CA PHE A 240 -73.50 27.41 3.61
C PHE A 240 -74.66 27.29 4.58
N TYR A 241 -74.38 26.91 5.83
CA TYR A 241 -75.40 26.87 6.89
C TYR A 241 -76.02 28.25 7.15
N LEU A 242 -75.19 29.31 7.23
CA LEU A 242 -75.69 30.67 7.41
C LEU A 242 -76.55 31.14 6.23
N ILE A 243 -76.16 30.83 5.00
CA ILE A 243 -76.97 31.15 3.81
C ILE A 243 -78.33 30.45 3.89
N TRP A 244 -78.33 29.14 4.21
CA TRP A 244 -79.58 28.39 4.35
C TRP A 244 -80.48 28.94 5.45
N ARG A 245 -79.91 29.39 6.58
CA ARG A 245 -80.66 29.91 7.73
C ARG A 245 -81.23 31.32 7.54
N TYR A 246 -80.58 32.14 6.71
CA TYR A 246 -80.90 33.57 6.55
C TYR A 246 -81.63 33.89 5.24
N LEU A 247 -81.46 33.06 4.20
CA LEU A 247 -82.14 33.18 2.90
C LEU A 247 -83.24 32.12 2.68
N GLY A 248 -83.36 31.13 3.57
CA GLY A 248 -84.45 30.16 3.65
C GLY A 248 -85.17 30.27 4.99
#